data_AF-A0A7M5XPG9-F1
#
_entry.id   AF-A0A7M5XPG9-F1
#
_cell.length_a   1.000
_cell.length_b   1.000
_cell.length_c   1.000
_cell.angle_alpha   90.00
_cell.angle_beta   90.00
_cell.angle_gamma   90.00
#
_symmetry.space_group_name_H-M   'P 1'
#
loop_
_entity.id
_entity.type
_entity.pdbx_description
1 polymer ?
#
loop_
_entity_poly.entity_id
_entity_poly.type
_entity_poly.pdbx_seq_one_letter_code
_entity_poly.pdbx_strand_id
1 'polypeptide(L)'
;SVDWFKCLFLIVAFCLDHDDLIQRMLKNQKMLLERIEKLESKSRNEKKSKKITVRRTTSNYIKNSYKKVAEKHNKHWDFDQSVFADCNHELTQKVKLNALALDKTITQDEFQVGVQTYFHSIKYYSGKKTDTYLCEKKYNQRKVTKRDKRRATLSGCNSLEPNLKAKIRKVLEVEFMSSEEDKSDGEVDHFETRPLRWRSLECDRHFEMLDKTAIRKMSSKARRQTVIRKMGPYSSRPAPQCTEQNSWAIRQK
;
A
#
# COMPACT_ATOMS: atom_id res chain seq x y z
N SER A 1 4.29 62.51 -50.47
CA SER A 1 3.63 61.19 -50.35
C SER A 1 4.56 60.31 -49.54
N VAL A 2 4.19 59.94 -48.32
CA VAL A 2 5.00 59.04 -47.49
C VAL A 2 4.88 57.65 -48.08
N ASP A 3 6.03 57.04 -48.37
CA ASP A 3 6.16 55.78 -49.11
C ASP A 3 5.71 54.61 -48.23
N TRP A 4 4.39 54.42 -48.17
CA TRP A 4 3.71 53.45 -47.31
C TRP A 4 4.24 52.02 -47.50
N PHE A 5 4.77 51.71 -48.69
CA PHE A 5 5.45 50.46 -49.00
C PHE A 5 6.73 50.24 -48.18
N LYS A 6 7.53 51.29 -47.92
CA LYS A 6 8.73 51.18 -47.08
C LYS A 6 8.38 50.95 -45.61
N CYS A 7 7.32 51.59 -45.12
CA CYS A 7 6.83 51.35 -43.76
C CYS A 7 6.32 49.91 -43.59
N LEU A 8 5.55 49.40 -44.57
CA LEU A 8 5.06 48.02 -44.54
C LEU A 8 6.22 47.00 -44.59
N PHE A 9 7.23 47.25 -45.43
CA PHE A 9 8.41 46.38 -45.53
C PHE A 9 9.20 46.30 -44.21
N LEU A 10 9.39 47.44 -43.52
CA LEU A 10 10.07 47.46 -42.22
C LEU A 10 9.28 46.72 -41.13
N ILE A 11 7.95 46.84 -41.13
CA ILE A 11 7.09 46.09 -40.19
C ILE A 11 7.18 44.58 -40.45
N VAL A 12 7.12 44.16 -41.72
CA VAL A 12 7.22 42.73 -42.07
C VAL A 12 8.61 42.18 -41.73
N ALA A 13 9.69 42.91 -42.03
CA ALA A 13 11.05 42.50 -41.67
C ALA A 13 11.23 42.37 -40.15
N PHE A 14 10.70 43.32 -39.38
CA PHE A 14 10.71 43.26 -37.91
C PHE A 14 9.93 42.06 -37.36
N CYS A 15 8.75 41.76 -37.94
CA CYS A 15 7.98 40.57 -37.55
C CYS A 15 8.71 39.26 -37.88
N LEU A 16 9.39 39.17 -39.03
CA LEU A 16 10.15 37.98 -39.42
C LEU A 16 11.38 37.74 -38.52
N ASP A 17 12.08 38.81 -38.10
CA ASP A 17 13.19 38.71 -37.15
C ASP A 17 12.70 38.26 -35.75
N HIS A 18 11.52 38.72 -35.34
CA HIS A 18 10.88 38.26 -34.10
C HIS A 18 10.49 36.78 -34.14
N ASP A 19 9.97 36.30 -35.27
CA ASP A 19 9.64 34.88 -35.45
C ASP A 19 10.90 34.00 -35.37
N ASP A 20 12.01 34.39 -36.00
CA ASP A 20 13.27 33.64 -35.90
C ASP A 20 13.81 33.62 -34.45
N LEU A 21 13.73 34.74 -33.74
CA LEU A 21 14.09 34.81 -32.33
C LEU A 21 13.24 33.87 -31.46
N ILE A 22 11.92 33.85 -31.69
CA ILE A 22 10.98 32.97 -30.98
C ILE A 22 11.32 31.50 -31.27
N GLN A 23 11.59 31.13 -32.53
CA GLN A 23 11.97 29.78 -32.90
C GLN A 23 13.30 29.35 -32.24
N ARG A 24 14.30 30.23 -32.18
CA ARG A 24 15.56 29.98 -31.46
C ARG A 24 15.32 29.78 -29.97
N MET A 25 14.47 30.58 -29.35
CA MET A 25 14.11 30.44 -27.93
C MET A 25 13.41 29.10 -27.65
N LEU A 26 12.43 28.72 -28.47
CA LEU A 26 11.73 27.44 -28.34
C LEU A 26 12.67 26.25 -28.51
N LYS A 27 13.60 26.32 -29.48
CA LYS A 27 14.64 25.30 -29.66
C LYS A 27 15.56 25.18 -28.45
N ASN A 28 15.97 26.30 -27.87
CA ASN A 28 16.79 26.31 -26.65
C ASN A 28 16.03 25.74 -25.44
N GLN A 29 14.76 26.10 -25.24
CA GLN A 29 13.92 25.52 -24.18
C GLN A 29 13.78 24.01 -24.33
N LYS A 30 13.56 23.51 -25.56
CA LYS A 30 13.49 22.08 -25.84
C LYS A 30 14.79 21.35 -25.48
N MET A 31 15.94 21.89 -25.90
CA MET A 31 17.25 21.31 -25.55
C MET A 31 17.51 21.28 -24.03
N LEU A 32 17.09 22.32 -23.31
CA LEU A 32 17.22 22.36 -21.84
C LEU A 32 16.35 21.30 -21.17
N LEU A 33 15.11 21.11 -21.62
CA LEU A 33 14.22 20.07 -21.12
C LEU A 33 14.79 18.66 -21.36
N GLU A 34 15.31 18.39 -22.56
CA GLU A 34 15.96 17.11 -22.88
C GLU A 34 17.19 16.86 -21.99
N ARG A 35 17.97 17.90 -21.67
CA ARG A 35 19.13 17.79 -20.77
C ARG A 35 18.71 17.51 -19.34
N ILE A 36 17.65 18.14 -18.85
CA ILE A 36 17.07 17.88 -17.53
C ILE A 36 16.59 16.42 -17.45
N GLU A 37 15.84 15.94 -18.44
CA GLU A 37 15.35 14.56 -18.47
C GLU A 37 16.51 13.54 -18.50
N LYS A 38 17.59 13.84 -19.24
CA LYS A 38 18.80 13.01 -19.27
C LYS A 38 19.53 12.98 -17.93
N LEU A 39 19.56 14.10 -17.20
CA LEU A 39 20.16 14.15 -15.85
C LEU A 39 19.29 13.42 -14.83
N GLU A 40 17.97 13.57 -14.91
CA GLU A 40 17.03 12.84 -14.05
C GLU A 40 17.09 11.33 -14.28
N SER A 41 17.13 10.88 -15.54
CA SER A 41 17.23 9.46 -15.87
C SER A 41 18.56 8.86 -15.41
N LYS A 42 19.68 9.56 -15.56
CA LYS A 42 20.98 9.18 -14.97
C LYS A 42 20.90 9.08 -13.46
N SER A 43 20.37 10.09 -12.78
CA SER A 43 20.19 10.07 -11.32
C SER A 43 19.28 8.93 -10.86
N ARG A 44 18.17 8.67 -11.57
CA ARG A 44 17.26 7.54 -11.30
C ARG A 44 17.96 6.20 -11.51
N ASN A 45 18.83 6.07 -12.51
CA ASN A 45 19.58 4.84 -12.79
C ASN A 45 20.72 4.62 -11.80
N GLU A 46 21.42 5.67 -11.37
CA GLU A 46 22.41 5.61 -10.29
C GLU A 46 21.77 5.25 -8.95
N LYS A 47 20.59 5.80 -8.64
CA LYS A 47 19.81 5.39 -7.46
C LYS A 47 19.33 3.94 -7.54
N LYS A 48 19.11 3.40 -8.74
CA LYS A 48 18.75 1.99 -8.94
C LYS A 48 19.96 1.06 -8.80
N SER A 49 21.18 1.52 -9.04
CA SER A 49 22.32 0.62 -9.28
C SER A 49 22.92 -0.04 -8.04
N LYS A 50 22.61 0.38 -6.80
CA LYS A 50 22.99 -0.37 -5.59
C LYS A 50 21.95 -0.24 -4.48
N LYS A 51 20.73 -0.75 -4.69
CA LYS A 51 19.81 -0.96 -3.56
C LYS A 51 20.35 -2.10 -2.70
N ILE A 52 21.11 -1.73 -1.66
CA ILE A 52 21.64 -2.67 -0.68
C ILE A 52 20.44 -3.38 -0.03
N THR A 53 20.34 -4.68 -0.28
CA THR A 53 19.27 -5.51 0.27
C THR A 53 19.76 -6.07 1.60
N VAL A 54 19.14 -5.64 2.69
CA VAL A 54 19.47 -6.11 4.03
C VAL A 54 18.93 -7.53 4.20
N ARG A 55 19.79 -8.49 4.59
CA ARG A 55 19.35 -9.86 4.85
C ARG A 55 18.40 -9.89 6.04
N ARG A 56 17.43 -10.83 6.00
CA ARG A 56 16.45 -10.99 7.09
C ARG A 56 17.11 -11.31 8.43
N THR A 57 18.21 -12.08 8.41
CA THR A 57 19.02 -12.40 9.59
C THR A 57 19.63 -11.14 10.19
N THR A 58 20.32 -10.32 9.38
CA THR A 58 20.88 -9.02 9.78
C THR A 58 19.82 -8.11 10.40
N SER A 59 18.65 -8.00 9.76
CA SER A 59 17.53 -7.21 10.27
C SER A 59 17.06 -7.70 11.65
N ASN A 60 16.95 -9.02 11.84
CA ASN A 60 16.60 -9.61 13.13
C ASN A 60 17.68 -9.38 14.20
N TYR A 61 18.96 -9.47 13.84
CA TYR A 61 20.05 -9.21 14.77
C TYR A 61 20.07 -7.76 15.23
N ILE A 62 19.93 -6.80 14.32
CA ILE A 62 19.82 -5.38 14.65
C ILE A 62 18.64 -5.13 15.61
N LYS A 63 17.47 -5.69 15.29
CA LYS A 63 16.26 -5.58 16.13
C LYS A 63 16.48 -6.13 17.54
N ASN A 64 17.01 -7.35 17.65
CA ASN A 64 17.21 -8.01 18.94
C ASN A 64 18.32 -7.33 19.75
N SER A 65 19.39 -6.89 19.10
CA SER A 65 20.48 -6.12 19.71
C SER A 65 19.97 -4.80 20.26
N TYR A 66 19.15 -4.05 19.51
CA TYR A 66 18.52 -2.82 19.99
C TYR A 66 17.66 -3.06 21.23
N LYS A 67 16.76 -4.04 21.20
CA LYS A 67 15.91 -4.37 22.35
C LYS A 67 16.73 -4.66 23.62
N LYS A 68 17.76 -5.52 23.49
CA LYS A 68 18.64 -5.86 24.60
C LYS A 68 19.38 -4.66 25.17
N VAL A 69 19.94 -3.80 24.31
CA VAL A 69 20.70 -2.61 24.76
C VAL A 69 19.75 -1.58 25.37
N ALA A 70 18.58 -1.38 24.76
CA ALA A 70 17.58 -0.44 25.25
C ALA A 70 17.06 -0.83 26.64
N GLU A 71 16.72 -2.11 26.84
CA GLU A 71 16.28 -2.65 28.14
C GLU A 71 17.39 -2.58 29.19
N LYS A 72 18.63 -2.99 28.84
CA LYS A 72 19.75 -3.03 29.79
C LYS A 72 20.23 -1.66 30.25
N HIS A 73 20.23 -0.68 29.35
CA HIS A 73 20.80 0.65 29.63
C HIS A 73 19.74 1.73 29.86
N ASN A 74 18.44 1.38 29.78
CA ASN A 74 17.33 2.32 29.81
C ASN A 74 17.52 3.51 28.85
N LYS A 75 18.05 3.21 27.65
CA LYS A 75 18.31 4.20 26.59
C LYS A 75 17.45 3.88 25.38
N HIS A 76 16.88 4.91 24.78
CA HIS A 76 16.12 4.80 23.53
C HIS A 76 16.74 5.69 22.47
N TRP A 77 16.50 5.34 21.22
CA TRP A 77 16.80 6.26 20.14
C TRP A 77 15.92 7.50 20.25
N ASP A 78 16.54 8.66 20.14
CA ASP A 78 15.84 9.91 19.90
C ASP A 78 15.38 9.92 18.44
N PHE A 79 14.07 9.80 18.24
CA PHE A 79 13.46 9.72 16.92
C PHE A 79 13.34 11.08 16.23
N ASP A 80 13.53 12.20 16.93
CA ASP A 80 13.51 13.54 16.33
C ASP A 80 14.83 13.89 15.65
N GLN A 81 15.88 13.14 15.96
CA GLN A 81 17.22 13.29 15.39
C GLN A 81 17.55 12.20 14.37
N SER A 82 18.66 12.38 13.65
CA SER A 82 19.20 11.33 12.77
C SER A 82 19.66 10.11 13.57
N VAL A 83 19.53 8.91 13.00
CA VAL A 83 20.00 7.67 13.65
C VAL A 83 21.51 7.64 13.93
N PHE A 84 22.26 8.48 13.20
CA PHE A 84 23.72 8.65 13.36
C PHE A 84 24.11 9.98 14.00
N ALA A 85 23.15 10.75 14.53
CA ALA A 85 23.45 11.93 15.33
C ALA A 85 24.15 11.53 16.64
N ASP A 86 24.85 12.47 17.27
CA ASP A 86 25.65 12.22 18.48
C ASP A 86 24.81 11.65 19.63
N CYS A 87 23.56 12.11 19.80
CA CYS A 87 22.64 11.60 20.81
C CYS A 87 22.29 10.11 20.62
N ASN A 88 22.28 9.63 19.37
CA ASN A 88 21.98 8.24 19.02
C ASN A 88 23.24 7.39 18.83
N HIS A 89 24.42 8.01 18.72
CA HIS A 89 25.66 7.35 18.32
C HIS A 89 26.05 6.21 19.27
N GLU A 90 26.07 6.47 20.57
CA GLU A 90 26.47 5.48 21.58
C GLU A 90 25.59 4.22 21.52
N LEU A 91 24.26 4.40 21.39
CA LEU A 91 23.31 3.30 21.29
C LEU A 91 23.50 2.52 19.99
N THR A 92 23.64 3.22 18.86
CA THR A 92 23.88 2.62 17.55
C THR A 92 25.19 1.83 17.52
N GLN A 93 26.26 2.30 18.16
CA GLN A 93 27.51 1.55 18.27
C GLN A 93 27.37 0.29 19.12
N LYS A 94 26.66 0.34 20.25
CA LYS A 94 26.38 -0.85 21.07
C LYS A 94 25.56 -1.89 20.30
N VAL A 95 24.56 -1.44 19.52
CA VAL A 95 23.78 -2.31 18.62
C VAL A 95 24.68 -2.93 17.56
N LYS A 96 25.62 -2.16 16.99
CA LYS A 96 26.60 -2.66 16.02
C LYS A 96 27.47 -3.76 16.60
N LEU A 97 28.09 -3.52 17.76
CA LEU A 97 28.94 -4.50 18.42
C LEU A 97 28.18 -5.81 18.71
N ASN A 98 26.96 -5.71 19.22
CA ASN A 98 26.13 -6.89 19.49
C ASN A 98 25.70 -7.63 18.21
N ALA A 99 25.37 -6.91 17.13
CA ALA A 99 25.02 -7.54 15.86
C ALA A 99 26.23 -8.26 15.22
N LEU A 100 27.41 -7.63 15.24
CA LEU A 100 28.66 -8.21 14.72
C LEU A 100 29.18 -9.39 15.56
N ALA A 101 28.89 -9.40 16.86
CA ALA A 101 29.18 -10.55 17.72
C ALA A 101 28.37 -11.79 17.32
N LEU A 102 27.15 -11.61 16.80
CA LEU A 102 26.30 -12.70 16.31
C LEU A 102 26.65 -13.13 14.88
N ASP A 103 27.01 -12.17 14.02
CA ASP A 103 27.38 -12.44 12.63
C ASP A 103 28.44 -11.45 12.14
N LYS A 104 29.68 -11.95 12.01
CA LYS A 104 30.82 -11.16 11.53
C LYS A 104 30.77 -10.89 10.02
N THR A 105 29.86 -11.53 9.27
CA THR A 105 29.74 -11.34 7.82
C THR A 105 28.93 -10.10 7.43
N ILE A 106 28.36 -9.39 8.39
CA ILE A 106 27.57 -8.17 8.14
C ILE A 106 28.51 -7.06 7.67
N THR A 107 28.28 -6.52 6.48
CA THR A 107 29.04 -5.38 5.97
C THR A 107 28.58 -4.08 6.64
N GLN A 108 29.47 -3.08 6.68
CA GLN A 108 29.15 -1.78 7.27
C GLN A 108 27.93 -1.12 6.59
N ASP A 109 27.84 -1.20 5.27
CA ASP A 109 26.73 -0.61 4.52
C ASP A 109 25.41 -1.37 4.75
N GLU A 110 25.46 -2.71 4.81
CA GLU A 110 24.29 -3.54 5.14
C GLU A 110 23.77 -3.19 6.56
N PHE A 111 24.69 -3.00 7.51
CA PHE A 111 24.34 -2.59 8.87
C PHE A 111 23.71 -1.20 8.90
N GLN A 112 24.30 -0.20 8.23
CA GLN A 112 23.78 1.17 8.23
C GLN A 112 22.37 1.24 7.65
N VAL A 113 22.14 0.59 6.50
CA VAL A 113 20.80 0.53 5.87
C VAL A 113 19.83 -0.24 6.77
N GLY A 114 20.28 -1.32 7.41
CA GLY A 114 19.46 -2.11 8.33
C GLY A 114 19.02 -1.31 9.56
N VAL A 115 19.95 -0.57 10.17
CA VAL A 115 19.68 0.29 11.32
C VAL A 115 18.77 1.45 10.95
N GLN A 116 19.02 2.14 9.84
CA GLN A 116 18.12 3.19 9.32
C GLN A 116 16.71 2.62 9.09
N THR A 117 16.59 1.48 8.44
CA THR A 117 15.29 0.84 8.17
C THR A 117 14.55 0.52 9.48
N TYR A 118 15.27 -0.01 10.47
CA TYR A 118 14.68 -0.36 11.75
C TYR A 118 14.30 0.88 12.57
N PHE A 119 15.16 1.90 12.61
CA PHE A 119 14.89 3.19 13.25
C PHE A 119 13.62 3.85 12.68
N HIS A 120 13.52 3.96 11.36
CA HIS A 120 12.34 4.52 10.70
C HIS A 120 11.08 3.69 10.96
N SER A 121 11.22 2.36 11.03
CA SER A 121 10.12 1.47 11.40
C SER A 121 9.63 1.80 12.82
N ILE A 122 10.52 1.87 13.82
CA ILE A 122 10.11 2.22 15.19
C ILE A 122 9.52 3.64 15.24
N LYS A 123 10.13 4.63 14.59
CA LYS A 123 9.60 6.00 14.52
C LYS A 123 8.18 6.04 13.94
N TYR A 124 7.95 5.32 12.85
CA TYR A 124 6.64 5.22 12.22
C TYR A 124 5.60 4.55 13.12
N TYR A 125 6.00 3.52 13.88
CA TYR A 125 5.09 2.82 14.80
C TYR A 125 4.94 3.52 16.15
N SER A 126 5.88 4.33 16.62
CA SER A 126 5.76 5.06 17.89
C SER A 126 4.85 6.28 17.79
N GLY A 127 4.83 6.96 16.64
CA GLY A 127 3.98 8.14 16.41
C GLY A 127 2.53 7.85 16.00
N LYS A 128 2.19 6.61 15.65
CA LYS A 128 0.80 6.22 15.32
C LYS A 128 0.20 5.47 16.50
N LYS A 129 -1.06 5.75 16.84
CA LYS A 129 -1.90 4.86 17.65
C LYS A 129 -1.90 3.47 16.97
N THR A 130 -0.95 2.62 17.35
CA THR A 130 -0.60 1.40 16.62
C THR A 130 -1.78 0.48 16.48
N ASP A 131 -2.59 0.42 17.52
CA ASP A 131 -3.67 -0.54 17.58
C ASP A 131 -4.80 -0.16 16.63
N THR A 132 -5.18 1.11 16.53
CA THR A 132 -6.26 1.53 15.62
C THR A 132 -5.88 1.31 14.16
N TYR A 133 -4.65 1.68 13.76
CA TYR A 133 -4.18 1.47 12.39
C TYR A 133 -3.98 -0.01 12.05
N LEU A 134 -3.41 -0.79 12.97
CA LEU A 134 -3.23 -2.23 12.77
C LEU A 134 -4.57 -2.96 12.72
N CYS A 135 -5.53 -2.58 13.58
CA CYS A 135 -6.89 -3.09 13.54
C CYS A 135 -7.57 -2.74 12.21
N GLU A 136 -7.49 -1.50 11.75
CA GLU A 136 -8.06 -1.09 10.47
C GLU A 136 -7.40 -1.83 9.28
N LYS A 137 -6.07 -2.01 9.32
CA LYS A 137 -5.34 -2.78 8.30
C LYS A 137 -5.79 -4.24 8.28
N LYS A 138 -5.86 -4.91 9.44
CA LYS A 138 -6.36 -6.28 9.55
C LYS A 138 -7.80 -6.39 9.04
N TYR A 139 -8.65 -5.44 9.41
CA TYR A 139 -10.04 -5.33 8.98
C TYR A 139 -10.16 -5.22 7.45
N ASN A 140 -9.38 -4.33 6.83
CA ASN A 140 -9.33 -4.17 5.38
C ASN A 140 -8.79 -5.42 4.68
N GLN A 141 -7.74 -6.04 5.24
CA GLN A 141 -7.16 -7.27 4.73
C GLN A 141 -8.19 -8.42 4.72
N ARG A 142 -9.01 -8.57 5.76
CA ARG A 142 -10.06 -9.61 5.81
C ARG A 142 -11.10 -9.43 4.71
N LYS A 143 -11.55 -8.19 4.44
CA LYS A 143 -12.46 -7.90 3.33
C LYS A 143 -11.85 -8.30 1.98
N VAL A 144 -10.58 -7.95 1.76
CA VAL A 144 -9.83 -8.31 0.55
C VAL A 144 -9.71 -9.83 0.42
N THR A 145 -9.30 -10.54 1.48
CA THR A 145 -9.20 -12.01 1.48
C THR A 145 -10.55 -12.67 1.20
N LYS A 146 -11.65 -12.16 1.78
CA LYS A 146 -13.01 -12.66 1.51
C LYS A 146 -13.40 -12.48 0.04
N ARG A 147 -13.15 -11.31 -0.53
CA ARG A 147 -13.36 -11.03 -1.96
C ARG A 147 -12.57 -12.01 -2.83
N ASP A 148 -11.28 -12.19 -2.53
CA ASP A 148 -10.39 -13.01 -3.37
C ASP A 148 -10.77 -14.49 -3.31
N LYS A 149 -11.13 -15.02 -2.13
CA LYS A 149 -11.69 -16.37 -1.97
C LYS A 149 -12.96 -16.56 -2.80
N ARG A 150 -13.88 -15.60 -2.77
CA ARG A 150 -15.11 -15.65 -3.57
C ARG A 150 -14.83 -15.56 -5.07
N ARG A 151 -13.89 -14.71 -5.50
CA ARG A 151 -13.45 -14.62 -6.91
C ARG A 151 -12.89 -15.95 -7.41
N ALA A 152 -11.98 -16.56 -6.65
CA ALA A 152 -11.40 -17.86 -6.97
C ALA A 152 -12.46 -18.98 -6.99
N THR A 153 -13.43 -18.92 -6.07
CA THR A 153 -14.52 -19.90 -6.04
C THR A 153 -15.46 -19.73 -7.24
N LEU A 154 -15.80 -18.49 -7.60
CA LEU A 154 -16.66 -18.17 -8.74
C LEU A 154 -16.01 -18.59 -10.06
N SER A 155 -14.71 -18.35 -10.24
CA SER A 155 -13.98 -18.77 -11.45
C SER A 155 -13.91 -20.29 -11.59
N GLY A 156 -13.74 -21.02 -10.48
CA GLY A 156 -13.71 -22.48 -10.46
C GLY A 156 -15.07 -23.16 -10.26
N CYS A 157 -16.19 -22.44 -10.41
CA CYS A 157 -17.53 -22.99 -10.30
C CYS A 157 -18.08 -23.27 -11.69
N ASN A 158 -18.27 -24.53 -12.08
CA ASN A 158 -18.77 -24.86 -13.42
C ASN A 158 -20.31 -24.89 -13.52
N SER A 159 -21.00 -24.97 -12.39
CA SER A 159 -22.46 -25.10 -12.31
C SER A 159 -23.24 -23.79 -12.48
N LEU A 160 -22.57 -22.64 -12.58
CA LEU A 160 -23.21 -21.35 -12.76
C LEU A 160 -23.14 -20.91 -14.22
N GLU A 161 -24.27 -20.42 -14.71
CA GLU A 161 -24.39 -19.82 -16.04
C GLU A 161 -23.36 -18.69 -16.25
N PRO A 162 -22.76 -18.57 -17.45
CA PRO A 162 -21.77 -17.54 -17.75
C PRO A 162 -22.26 -16.12 -17.47
N ASN A 163 -23.51 -15.83 -17.81
CA ASN A 163 -24.14 -14.51 -17.59
C ASN A 163 -24.28 -14.20 -16.09
N LEU A 164 -24.69 -15.20 -15.30
CA LEU A 164 -24.79 -15.05 -13.86
C LEU A 164 -23.41 -14.88 -13.21
N LYS A 165 -22.40 -15.61 -13.68
CA LYS A 165 -21.00 -15.41 -13.24
C LYS A 165 -20.54 -13.99 -13.53
N ALA A 166 -20.81 -13.47 -14.72
CA ALA A 166 -20.47 -12.10 -15.10
C ALA A 166 -21.19 -11.10 -14.17
N LYS A 167 -22.49 -11.29 -13.92
CA LYS A 167 -23.30 -10.47 -12.99
C LYS A 167 -22.71 -10.45 -11.58
N ILE A 168 -22.38 -11.62 -11.01
CA ILE A 168 -21.78 -11.72 -9.66
C ILE A 168 -20.37 -11.11 -9.62
N ARG A 169 -19.56 -11.33 -10.66
CA ARG A 169 -18.17 -10.83 -10.72
C ARG A 169 -18.10 -9.31 -10.57
N LYS A 170 -19.07 -8.58 -11.14
CA LYS A 170 -19.15 -7.11 -11.06
C LYS A 170 -19.32 -6.57 -9.64
N VAL A 171 -19.90 -7.37 -8.73
CA VAL A 171 -20.12 -6.97 -7.33
C VAL A 171 -19.14 -7.64 -6.37
N LEU A 172 -18.17 -8.41 -6.87
CA LEU A 172 -17.06 -8.94 -6.08
C LEU A 172 -15.98 -7.88 -5.87
N GLU A 173 -16.36 -6.79 -5.21
CA GLU A 173 -15.50 -5.67 -4.83
C GLU A 173 -15.49 -5.50 -3.32
N VAL A 174 -14.48 -4.79 -2.79
CA VAL A 174 -14.30 -4.63 -1.33
C VAL A 174 -15.50 -3.92 -0.70
N GLU A 175 -16.16 -3.04 -1.44
CA GLU A 175 -17.30 -2.26 -0.96
C GLU A 175 -18.50 -3.14 -0.59
N PHE A 176 -18.75 -4.19 -1.38
CA PHE A 176 -19.82 -5.16 -1.17
C PHE A 176 -19.47 -6.25 -0.14
N MET A 177 -18.25 -6.30 0.38
CA MET A 177 -17.86 -7.30 1.39
C MET A 177 -18.32 -6.88 2.78
N SER A 178 -18.92 -7.82 3.51
CA SER A 178 -19.21 -7.62 4.93
C SER A 178 -17.90 -7.60 5.73
N SER A 179 -17.86 -6.73 6.74
CA SER A 179 -16.75 -6.64 7.65
C SER A 179 -16.76 -7.77 8.69
N GLU A 180 -15.56 -8.08 9.17
CA GLU A 180 -15.32 -8.99 10.30
C GLU A 180 -14.50 -8.22 11.34
N GLU A 181 -15.06 -8.02 12.52
CA GLU A 181 -14.41 -7.33 13.65
C GLU A 181 -13.97 -8.32 14.72
N ASP A 182 -12.85 -8.01 15.37
CA ASP A 182 -12.38 -8.69 16.57
C ASP A 182 -13.14 -8.09 17.75
N LYS A 183 -14.15 -8.81 18.26
CA LYS A 183 -14.64 -8.56 19.61
C LYS A 183 -13.84 -9.44 20.57
N SER A 184 -12.62 -9.05 20.89
CA SER A 184 -12.00 -9.52 22.13
C SER A 184 -10.74 -8.72 22.43
N ASP A 185 -10.74 -8.08 23.59
CA ASP A 185 -9.55 -7.56 24.27
C ASP A 185 -8.72 -8.71 24.85
N GLY A 186 -8.27 -9.65 24.01
CA GLY A 186 -7.23 -10.61 24.41
C GLY A 186 -7.38 -12.05 23.92
N GLU A 187 -8.59 -12.58 23.75
CA GLU A 187 -8.83 -13.98 23.34
C GLU A 187 -9.92 -14.07 22.27
N VAL A 188 -9.53 -14.21 21.00
CA VAL A 188 -10.49 -14.29 19.89
C VAL A 188 -11.02 -15.70 19.73
N ASP A 189 -12.08 -16.04 20.46
CA ASP A 189 -12.82 -17.29 20.28
C ASP A 189 -13.65 -17.30 18.98
N HIS A 190 -14.06 -16.13 18.49
CA HIS A 190 -14.88 -15.99 17.30
C HIS A 190 -14.76 -14.61 16.66
N PHE A 191 -15.07 -14.52 15.36
CA PHE A 191 -15.23 -13.24 14.66
C PHE A 191 -16.71 -12.88 14.53
N GLU A 192 -17.04 -11.60 14.69
CA GLU A 192 -18.38 -11.10 14.38
C GLU A 192 -18.45 -10.62 12.93
N THR A 193 -19.38 -11.19 12.17
CA THR A 193 -19.70 -10.73 10.82
C THR A 193 -20.79 -9.66 10.90
N ARG A 194 -20.49 -8.44 10.45
CA ARG A 194 -21.45 -7.34 10.43
C ARG A 194 -22.12 -7.26 9.05
N PRO A 195 -23.41 -7.65 8.93
CA PRO A 195 -24.11 -7.64 7.64
C PRO A 195 -24.32 -6.21 7.14
N LEU A 196 -24.33 -6.04 5.82
CA LEU A 196 -24.53 -4.73 5.18
C LEU A 196 -26.04 -4.49 5.01
N ARG A 197 -26.59 -3.47 5.67
CA ARG A 197 -28.05 -3.21 5.68
C ARG A 197 -28.61 -2.92 4.29
N TRP A 198 -27.81 -2.27 3.44
CA TRP A 198 -28.18 -1.89 2.08
C TRP A 198 -27.98 -2.99 1.04
N ARG A 199 -27.36 -4.13 1.38
CA ARG A 199 -27.14 -5.21 0.40
C ARG A 199 -28.45 -5.97 0.18
N SER A 200 -28.72 -6.32 -1.08
CA SER A 200 -29.90 -7.09 -1.44
C SER A 200 -29.78 -8.54 -0.95
N LEU A 201 -30.93 -9.17 -0.68
CA LEU A 201 -30.98 -10.58 -0.29
C LEU A 201 -30.49 -11.50 -1.42
N GLU A 202 -30.70 -11.12 -2.68
CA GLU A 202 -30.18 -11.84 -3.84
C GLU A 202 -28.64 -11.89 -3.81
N CYS A 203 -27.99 -10.75 -3.56
CA CYS A 203 -26.53 -10.68 -3.45
C CYS A 203 -26.02 -11.49 -2.25
N ASP A 204 -26.70 -11.40 -1.10
CA ASP A 204 -26.38 -12.22 0.08
C ASP A 204 -26.41 -13.72 -0.24
N ARG A 205 -27.45 -14.21 -0.93
CA ARG A 205 -27.58 -15.62 -1.31
C ARG A 205 -26.43 -16.08 -2.20
N HIS A 206 -26.04 -15.27 -3.20
CA HIS A 206 -24.90 -15.61 -4.06
C HIS A 206 -23.58 -15.65 -3.29
N PHE A 207 -23.35 -14.71 -2.39
CA PHE A 207 -22.16 -14.71 -1.55
C PHE A 207 -22.13 -15.89 -0.58
N GLU A 208 -23.26 -16.23 0.04
CA GLU A 208 -23.38 -17.40 0.92
C GLU A 208 -23.13 -18.71 0.16
N MET A 209 -23.66 -18.83 -1.07
CA MET A 209 -23.42 -19.98 -1.94
C MET A 209 -21.93 -20.14 -2.28
N LEU A 210 -21.23 -19.03 -2.61
CA LEU A 210 -19.79 -19.06 -2.86
C LEU A 210 -19.01 -19.46 -1.60
N ASP A 211 -19.37 -18.91 -0.44
CA ASP A 211 -18.72 -19.24 0.83
C ASP A 211 -18.91 -20.72 1.20
N LYS A 212 -20.13 -21.25 1.06
CA LYS A 212 -20.43 -22.69 1.26
C LYS A 212 -19.62 -23.58 0.30
N THR A 213 -19.51 -23.18 -0.96
CA THR A 213 -18.73 -23.91 -1.96
C THR A 213 -17.24 -23.91 -1.61
N ALA A 214 -16.71 -22.78 -1.18
CA ALA A 214 -15.33 -22.67 -0.72
C ALA A 214 -15.06 -23.60 0.47
N ILE A 215 -15.93 -23.61 1.49
CA ILE A 215 -15.81 -24.47 2.68
C ILE A 215 -15.87 -25.96 2.31
N ARG A 216 -16.73 -26.33 1.35
CA ARG A 216 -16.82 -27.72 0.86
C ARG A 216 -15.52 -28.18 0.19
N LYS A 217 -14.84 -27.30 -0.53
CA LYS A 217 -13.54 -27.58 -1.19
C LYS A 217 -12.35 -27.59 -0.21
N MET A 218 -12.50 -27.11 1.02
CA MET A 218 -11.43 -27.12 2.01
C MET A 218 -11.17 -28.55 2.53
N SER A 219 -9.90 -28.86 2.80
CA SER A 219 -9.51 -30.08 3.49
C SER A 219 -10.06 -30.12 4.93
N SER A 220 -10.23 -31.33 5.49
CA SER A 220 -10.70 -31.50 6.88
C SER A 220 -9.83 -30.73 7.88
N LYS A 221 -8.50 -30.76 7.71
CA LYS A 221 -7.55 -30.01 8.55
C LYS A 221 -7.79 -28.50 8.47
N ALA A 222 -7.91 -27.94 7.26
CA ALA A 222 -8.15 -26.52 7.07
C ALA A 222 -9.52 -26.09 7.62
N ARG A 223 -10.54 -26.94 7.47
CA ARG A 223 -11.88 -26.69 8.02
C ARG A 223 -11.87 -26.59 9.54
N ARG A 224 -11.15 -27.48 10.25
CA ARG A 224 -11.00 -27.42 11.72
C ARG A 224 -10.25 -26.18 12.21
N GLN A 225 -9.34 -25.65 11.40
CA GLN A 225 -8.59 -24.42 11.69
C GLN A 225 -9.36 -23.14 11.33
N THR A 226 -10.56 -23.26 10.76
CA THR A 226 -11.36 -22.09 10.41
C THR A 226 -12.03 -21.53 11.65
N VAL A 227 -11.71 -20.29 12.00
CA VAL A 227 -12.33 -19.58 13.13
C VAL A 227 -13.85 -19.48 12.93
N ILE A 228 -14.59 -19.77 14.00
CA ILE A 228 -16.06 -19.68 14.04
C ILE A 228 -16.47 -18.22 13.87
N ARG A 229 -17.48 -17.98 13.03
CA ARG A 229 -18.05 -16.64 12.81
C ARG A 229 -19.44 -16.58 13.43
N LYS A 230 -19.70 -15.55 14.22
CA LYS A 230 -21.04 -15.23 14.72
C LYS A 230 -21.61 -14.05 13.96
N MET A 231 -22.94 -13.97 13.88
CA MET A 231 -23.61 -12.79 13.34
C MET A 231 -23.55 -11.66 14.35
N GLY A 232 -22.97 -10.54 13.94
CA GLY A 232 -22.91 -9.31 14.72
C GLY A 232 -23.98 -8.31 14.28
N PRO A 233 -23.98 -7.10 14.88
CA PRO A 233 -24.90 -6.03 14.50
C PRO A 233 -24.64 -5.56 13.07
N TYR A 234 -25.67 -5.00 12.42
CA TYR A 234 -25.55 -4.42 11.08
C TYR A 234 -24.44 -3.36 11.01
N SER A 235 -23.75 -3.34 9.87
CA SER A 235 -22.76 -2.32 9.56
C SER A 235 -23.44 -0.98 9.28
N SER A 236 -22.84 0.11 9.79
CA SER A 236 -23.25 1.49 9.52
C SER A 236 -22.72 2.04 8.19
N ARG A 237 -21.99 1.23 7.41
CA ARG A 237 -21.37 1.67 6.16
C ARG A 237 -22.42 2.13 5.14
N PRO A 238 -22.18 3.25 4.43
CA PRO A 238 -23.07 3.69 3.36
C PRO A 238 -23.05 2.70 2.19
N ALA A 239 -24.11 2.74 1.38
CA ALA A 239 -24.15 2.00 0.13
C ALA A 239 -23.15 2.59 -0.87
N PRO A 240 -22.50 1.76 -1.70
CA PRO A 240 -21.70 2.23 -2.82
C PRO A 240 -22.58 2.91 -3.86
N GLN A 241 -21.97 3.62 -4.80
CA GLN A 241 -22.70 4.28 -5.87
C GLN A 241 -23.47 3.23 -6.69
N CYS A 242 -24.79 3.44 -6.79
CA CYS A 242 -25.66 2.59 -7.58
C CYS A 242 -25.39 2.86 -9.06
N THR A 243 -24.97 1.83 -9.77
CA THR A 243 -24.83 1.79 -11.23
C THR A 243 -25.84 0.78 -11.74
N GLU A 244 -26.23 0.88 -13.01
CA GLU A 244 -27.16 -0.08 -13.63
C GLU A 244 -26.69 -1.54 -13.42
N GLN A 245 -25.37 -1.74 -13.48
CA GLN A 245 -24.74 -3.05 -13.38
C GLN A 245 -24.76 -3.67 -11.97
N ASN A 246 -24.82 -2.86 -10.91
CA ASN A 246 -24.80 -3.30 -9.51
C ASN A 246 -26.14 -3.05 -8.78
N SER A 247 -27.12 -2.47 -9.47
CA SER A 247 -28.45 -2.13 -8.95
C SER A 247 -29.13 -3.29 -8.23
N TRP A 248 -29.04 -4.50 -8.79
CA TRP A 248 -29.58 -5.73 -8.22
C TRP A 248 -28.95 -6.12 -6.87
N ALA A 249 -27.72 -5.68 -6.59
CA ALA A 249 -26.99 -6.01 -5.37
C ALA A 249 -27.27 -5.03 -4.22
N ILE A 250 -27.95 -3.93 -4.51
CA ILE A 250 -28.36 -2.92 -3.54
C ILE A 250 -29.86 -3.06 -3.32
N ARG A 251 -30.30 -3.02 -2.07
CA ARG A 251 -31.72 -3.03 -1.71
C ARG A 251 -32.34 -1.72 -2.19
N GLN A 252 -33.26 -1.80 -3.14
CA GLN A 252 -34.07 -0.66 -3.54
C GLN A 252 -34.96 -0.26 -2.34
N LYS A 253 -35.04 1.05 -2.09
CA LYS A 253 -35.89 1.60 -1.03
C LYS A 253 -37.35 1.53 -1.44
#